data_AF-A0A2M9AQF9-F1
#
_entry.id   AF-A0A2M9AQF9-F1
#
_cell.length_a   1.000
_cell.length_b   1.000
_cell.length_c   1.000
_cell.angle_alpha   90.00
_cell.angle_beta   90.00
_cell.angle_gamma   90.00
#
_symmetry.space_group_name_H-M   'P 1'
#
loop_
_entity.id
_entity.type
_entity.pdbx_description
1 polymer ?
#
loop_
_entity_poly.entity_id
_entity_poly.type
_entity_poly.pdbx_seq_one_letter_code
_entity_poly.pdbx_strand_id
1 'polypeptide(L)'
;MKKIVFGLLLLVSCGGALSSCKEDSKLPAPAFESLPAIFPKATPGKDFFDATAAKAAASTNPTRPIFEFTVDLGKERDIKIRTIEVYKSFGRPASSGLTLGPRVKVGDYSTFPFTVSLTSTEALRDLKRLSGTAPNINLLPVVPANPDAFNNIVQANDAVVFTFEIITQDDRRIVLTQLNTYGAPTGTQSLAPYAAIAVFRNS
;
A
#
# COMPACT_ATOMS: atom_id res chain seq x y z
N MET A 1 73.14 -38.45 13.89
CA MET A 1 72.30 -37.60 13.00
C MET A 1 70.82 -38.01 13.04
N LYS A 2 70.23 -38.25 14.23
CA LYS A 2 68.84 -38.72 14.41
C LYS A 2 67.83 -37.59 14.68
N LYS A 3 68.29 -36.33 14.76
CA LYS A 3 67.46 -35.17 15.14
C LYS A 3 66.85 -34.42 13.95
N ILE A 4 67.27 -34.73 12.72
CA ILE A 4 66.79 -34.03 11.50
C ILE A 4 65.48 -34.65 10.99
N VAL A 5 65.28 -35.96 11.20
CA VAL A 5 64.07 -36.67 10.73
C VAL A 5 62.81 -36.24 11.50
N PHE A 6 62.95 -35.89 12.79
CA PHE A 6 61.83 -35.40 13.59
C PHE A 6 61.37 -33.98 13.22
N GLY A 7 62.26 -33.15 12.69
CA GLY A 7 61.91 -31.81 12.20
C GLY A 7 61.13 -31.83 10.89
N LEU A 8 61.41 -32.79 10.01
CA LEU A 8 60.73 -32.92 8.72
C LEU A 8 59.30 -33.47 8.85
N LEU A 9 59.05 -34.33 9.85
CA LEU A 9 57.71 -34.86 10.16
C LEU A 9 56.77 -33.80 10.76
N LEU A 10 57.31 -32.82 11.48
CA LEU A 10 56.54 -31.70 12.05
C LEU A 10 56.12 -30.65 11.00
N LEU A 11 56.82 -30.57 9.87
CA LEU A 11 56.45 -29.70 8.74
C LEU A 11 55.31 -30.28 7.89
N VAL A 12 55.16 -31.61 7.84
CA VAL A 12 54.05 -32.26 7.11
C VAL A 12 52.75 -32.27 7.93
N SER A 13 52.82 -32.22 9.26
CA SER A 13 51.62 -32.10 10.11
C SER A 13 50.91 -30.75 10.03
N CYS A 14 51.56 -29.70 9.49
CA CYS A 14 50.90 -28.41 9.27
C CYS A 14 50.24 -28.29 7.88
N GLY A 15 50.51 -29.21 6.94
CA GLY A 15 49.89 -29.19 5.60
C GLY A 15 48.53 -29.89 5.51
N GLY A 16 48.20 -30.75 6.47
CA GLY A 16 46.94 -31.49 6.52
C GLY A 16 45.74 -30.71 7.09
N ALA A 17 45.99 -29.51 7.63
CA ALA A 17 44.96 -28.59 8.10
C ALA A 17 44.60 -27.52 7.06
N LEU A 18 44.80 -27.79 5.76
CA LEU A 18 43.80 -27.40 4.77
C LEU A 18 42.54 -28.26 5.00
N SER A 19 41.98 -28.19 6.21
CA SER A 19 40.56 -28.43 6.39
C SER A 19 39.95 -27.38 5.49
N SER A 20 39.56 -27.83 4.31
CA SER A 20 38.42 -27.33 3.60
C SER A 20 37.52 -26.67 4.65
N CYS A 21 37.49 -25.34 4.67
CA CYS A 21 36.22 -24.67 4.85
C CYS A 21 35.39 -25.16 3.67
N LYS A 22 34.95 -26.43 3.74
CA LYS A 22 33.73 -26.91 3.13
C LYS A 22 32.81 -25.81 3.55
N GLU A 23 32.42 -24.98 2.59
CA GLU A 23 31.50 -23.87 2.82
C GLU A 23 30.45 -24.43 3.76
N ASP A 24 30.59 -24.06 5.04
CA ASP A 24 29.76 -24.61 6.08
C ASP A 24 28.39 -24.29 5.59
N SER A 25 27.66 -25.37 5.30
CA SER A 25 26.34 -25.42 4.71
C SER A 25 25.76 -24.04 4.83
N LYS A 26 25.83 -23.23 3.75
CA LYS A 26 25.04 -22.00 3.70
C LYS A 26 23.66 -22.55 3.96
N LEU A 27 23.19 -22.40 5.21
CA LEU A 27 21.84 -22.72 5.61
C LEU A 27 21.05 -22.17 4.44
N PRO A 28 20.36 -23.04 3.65
CA PRO A 28 19.80 -22.61 2.39
C PRO A 28 19.06 -21.33 2.75
N ALA A 29 19.49 -20.21 2.13
CA ALA A 29 18.93 -18.91 2.45
C ALA A 29 17.43 -19.16 2.50
N PRO A 30 16.75 -18.87 3.63
CA PRO A 30 15.38 -19.30 3.79
C PRO A 30 14.67 -18.87 2.51
N ALA A 31 13.86 -19.75 1.92
CA ALA A 31 13.22 -19.49 0.64
C ALA A 31 12.28 -18.28 0.80
N PHE A 32 12.88 -17.10 0.79
CA PHE A 32 12.26 -15.82 1.00
C PHE A 32 11.89 -15.37 -0.39
N GLU A 33 10.62 -15.51 -0.66
CA GLU A 33 10.04 -14.89 -1.83
C GLU A 33 9.94 -13.39 -1.57
N SER A 34 10.65 -12.60 -2.37
CA SER A 34 10.54 -11.15 -2.33
C SER A 34 9.18 -10.73 -2.88
N LEU A 35 8.35 -10.14 -2.02
CA LEU A 35 7.07 -9.57 -2.44
C LEU A 35 7.32 -8.17 -3.01
N PRO A 36 6.86 -7.87 -4.24
CA PRO A 36 7.08 -6.56 -4.81
C PRO A 36 6.23 -5.53 -4.09
N ALA A 37 6.89 -4.47 -3.62
CA ALA A 37 6.21 -3.29 -3.14
C ALA A 37 5.54 -2.55 -4.31
N ILE A 38 4.33 -2.04 -4.07
CA ILE A 38 3.59 -1.22 -5.02
C ILE A 38 3.81 0.24 -4.63
N PHE A 39 4.34 1.03 -5.58
CA PHE A 39 4.59 2.45 -5.42
C PHE A 39 3.75 3.22 -6.45
N PRO A 40 2.52 3.64 -6.10
CA PRO A 40 1.72 4.44 -7.01
C PRO A 40 2.35 5.81 -7.25
N LYS A 41 2.18 6.33 -8.46
CA LYS A 41 2.65 7.66 -8.87
C LYS A 41 1.44 8.54 -9.16
N ALA A 42 1.22 9.56 -8.33
CA ALA A 42 0.15 10.53 -8.59
C ALA A 42 0.44 11.33 -9.87
N THR A 43 -0.59 11.58 -10.68
CA THR A 43 -0.47 12.46 -11.85
C THR A 43 -0.29 13.91 -11.36
N PRO A 44 0.72 14.65 -11.85
CA PRO A 44 0.92 16.05 -11.48
C PRO A 44 -0.34 16.89 -11.74
N GLY A 45 -0.76 17.68 -10.76
CA GLY A 45 -1.96 18.52 -10.84
C GLY A 45 -3.28 17.77 -10.61
N LYS A 46 -3.24 16.46 -10.38
CA LYS A 46 -4.38 15.60 -9.98
C LYS A 46 -4.02 14.78 -8.72
N ASP A 47 -3.15 15.32 -7.87
CA ASP A 47 -2.65 14.68 -6.65
C ASP A 47 -3.48 15.02 -5.40
N PHE A 48 -4.51 15.86 -5.54
CA PHE A 48 -5.41 16.26 -4.47
C PHE A 48 -6.82 16.52 -4.99
N PHE A 49 -7.79 16.57 -4.08
CA PHE A 49 -9.13 17.07 -4.36
C PHE A 49 -9.26 18.50 -3.85
N ASP A 50 -9.75 19.40 -4.69
CA ASP A 50 -10.21 20.71 -4.23
C ASP A 50 -11.41 20.52 -3.29
N ALA A 51 -11.27 20.92 -2.03
CA ALA A 51 -12.27 20.71 -1.00
C ALA A 51 -13.54 21.54 -1.24
N THR A 52 -13.41 22.76 -1.75
CA THR A 52 -14.55 23.62 -2.05
C THR A 52 -15.38 23.02 -3.18
N ALA A 53 -14.73 22.60 -4.26
CA ALA A 53 -15.35 21.96 -5.41
C ALA A 53 -15.93 20.57 -5.10
N ALA A 54 -15.25 19.79 -4.26
CA ALA A 54 -15.72 18.48 -3.82
C ALA A 54 -16.98 18.57 -2.94
N LYS A 55 -17.13 19.65 -2.17
CA LYS A 55 -18.29 19.85 -1.28
C LYS A 55 -19.50 20.47 -1.98
N ALA A 56 -19.28 21.19 -3.08
CA ALA A 56 -20.34 21.90 -3.79
C ALA A 56 -21.50 20.97 -4.23
N ALA A 57 -22.72 21.50 -4.30
CA ALA A 57 -23.84 20.79 -4.92
C ALA A 57 -23.58 20.60 -6.43
N ALA A 58 -24.03 19.51 -7.02
CA ALA A 58 -23.78 19.23 -8.45
C ALA A 58 -24.39 20.31 -9.36
N SER A 59 -25.50 20.90 -8.94
CA SER A 59 -26.13 22.05 -9.61
C SER A 59 -25.26 23.30 -9.66
N THR A 60 -24.40 23.51 -8.65
CA THR A 60 -23.50 24.67 -8.55
C THR A 60 -22.10 24.42 -9.09
N ASN A 61 -21.67 23.16 -9.11
CA ASN A 61 -20.39 22.76 -9.66
C ASN A 61 -20.52 21.40 -10.37
N PRO A 62 -20.81 21.42 -11.68
CA PRO A 62 -21.02 20.18 -12.45
C PRO A 62 -19.71 19.42 -12.69
N THR A 63 -18.55 20.10 -12.66
CA THR A 63 -17.25 19.47 -12.92
C THR A 63 -16.57 19.12 -11.60
N ARG A 64 -16.49 17.82 -11.30
CA ARG A 64 -15.87 17.34 -10.06
C ARG A 64 -14.34 17.25 -10.19
N PRO A 65 -13.59 17.64 -9.13
CA PRO A 65 -12.13 17.45 -9.13
C PRO A 65 -11.79 15.96 -9.24
N ILE A 66 -10.71 15.66 -9.96
CA ILE A 66 -10.26 14.30 -10.27
C ILE A 66 -8.94 14.05 -9.55
N PHE A 67 -8.86 12.91 -8.89
CA PHE A 67 -7.60 12.35 -8.42
C PHE A 67 -7.17 11.22 -9.34
N GLU A 68 -5.90 11.21 -9.69
CA GLU A 68 -5.36 10.24 -10.64
C GLU A 68 -3.98 9.75 -10.22
N PHE A 69 -3.77 8.45 -10.31
CA PHE A 69 -2.47 7.84 -10.09
C PHE A 69 -2.26 6.64 -11.01
N THR A 70 -0.99 6.36 -11.30
CA THR A 70 -0.57 5.23 -12.11
C THR A 70 0.20 4.23 -11.26
N VAL A 71 -0.04 2.96 -11.50
CA VAL A 71 0.76 1.86 -10.94
C VAL A 71 1.50 1.20 -12.10
N ASP A 72 2.82 1.15 -11.97
CA ASP A 72 3.72 0.51 -12.92
C ASP A 72 4.56 -0.54 -12.18
N LEU A 73 4.44 -1.79 -12.62
CA LEU A 73 5.19 -2.91 -12.08
C LEU A 73 6.60 -3.01 -12.67
N GLY A 74 7.01 -2.16 -13.61
CA GLY A 74 8.31 -2.23 -14.25
C GLY A 74 8.55 -3.55 -15.00
N LYS A 75 9.80 -3.81 -15.37
CA LYS A 75 10.18 -4.94 -16.24
C LYS A 75 10.66 -6.19 -15.50
N GLU A 76 10.98 -6.10 -14.21
CA GLU A 76 11.60 -7.20 -13.45
C GLU A 76 10.87 -7.44 -12.13
N ARG A 77 10.23 -8.61 -12.02
CA ARG A 77 9.55 -9.08 -10.81
C ARG A 77 9.84 -10.57 -10.66
N ASP A 78 10.36 -10.94 -9.49
CA ASP A 78 10.59 -12.34 -9.11
C ASP A 78 9.28 -13.14 -9.09
N ILE A 79 8.17 -12.44 -8.78
CA ILE A 79 6.83 -12.99 -8.79
C ILE A 79 6.03 -12.53 -10.02
N LYS A 80 5.33 -13.48 -10.66
CA LYS A 80 4.44 -13.16 -11.78
C LYS A 80 3.09 -12.69 -11.25
N ILE A 81 2.87 -11.38 -11.33
CA ILE A 81 1.60 -10.76 -10.94
C ILE A 81 0.58 -10.98 -12.07
N ARG A 82 -0.60 -11.47 -11.72
CA ARG A 82 -1.75 -11.57 -12.62
C ARG A 82 -2.64 -10.33 -12.51
N THR A 83 -2.93 -9.92 -11.29
CA THR A 83 -3.87 -8.83 -11.00
C THR A 83 -3.43 -8.05 -9.78
N ILE A 84 -3.62 -6.73 -9.80
CA ILE A 84 -3.62 -5.89 -8.60
C ILE A 84 -5.05 -5.49 -8.30
N GLU A 85 -5.51 -5.78 -7.08
CA GLU A 85 -6.77 -5.28 -6.57
C GLU A 85 -6.52 -3.93 -5.89
N VAL A 86 -7.28 -2.91 -6.26
CA VAL A 86 -7.19 -1.58 -5.65
C VAL A 86 -8.36 -1.41 -4.69
N TYR A 87 -8.07 -0.91 -3.50
CA TYR A 87 -9.04 -0.59 -2.46
C TYR A 87 -8.92 0.88 -2.08
N LYS A 88 -10.03 1.50 -1.66
CA LYS A 88 -10.07 2.87 -1.16
C LYS A 88 -10.68 2.92 0.24
N SER A 89 -10.18 3.83 1.08
CA SER A 89 -10.68 4.06 2.43
C SER A 89 -10.76 5.56 2.70
N PHE A 90 -11.76 5.98 3.47
CA PHE A 90 -11.83 7.37 3.92
C PHE A 90 -10.94 7.59 5.13
N GLY A 91 -10.22 8.70 5.16
CA GLY A 91 -9.35 9.10 6.26
C GLY A 91 -9.71 10.47 6.81
N ARG A 92 -9.79 10.56 8.14
CA ARG A 92 -9.92 11.82 8.86
C ARG A 92 -8.69 12.06 9.73
N PRO A 93 -8.05 13.24 9.64
CA PRO A 93 -6.97 13.59 10.55
C PRO A 93 -7.41 13.52 12.01
N ALA A 94 -6.55 12.96 12.86
CA ALA A 94 -6.67 12.87 14.30
C ALA A 94 -5.30 13.13 14.95
N SER A 95 -5.27 13.27 16.27
CA SER A 95 -4.04 13.55 17.01
C SER A 95 -2.95 12.47 16.86
N SER A 96 -3.34 11.24 16.56
CA SER A 96 -2.45 10.10 16.35
C SER A 96 -2.13 9.82 14.87
N GLY A 97 -2.50 10.72 13.94
CA GLY A 97 -2.36 10.52 12.51
C GLY A 97 -3.71 10.40 11.80
N LEU A 98 -3.78 9.62 10.72
CA LEU A 98 -4.99 9.48 9.91
C LEU A 98 -5.88 8.34 10.45
N THR A 99 -7.08 8.67 10.94
CA THR A 99 -8.08 7.66 11.33
C THR A 99 -8.80 7.19 10.08
N LEU A 100 -8.54 5.94 9.69
CA LEU A 100 -9.10 5.33 8.48
C LEU A 100 -10.40 4.59 8.79
N GLY A 101 -11.35 4.69 7.88
CA GLY A 101 -12.57 3.88 7.83
C GLY A 101 -12.37 2.57 7.07
N PRO A 102 -13.42 1.71 7.01
CA PRO A 102 -13.38 0.47 6.25
C PRO A 102 -13.02 0.72 4.78
N ARG A 103 -12.26 -0.20 4.22
CA ARG A 103 -11.91 -0.16 2.80
C ARG A 103 -13.00 -0.73 1.90
N VAL A 104 -13.12 -0.18 0.70
CA VAL A 104 -14.02 -0.63 -0.37
C VAL A 104 -13.20 -0.93 -1.61
N LYS A 105 -13.52 -2.01 -2.33
CA LYS A 105 -12.83 -2.37 -3.57
C LYS A 105 -13.16 -1.37 -4.68
N VAL A 106 -12.13 -0.88 -5.36
CA VAL A 106 -12.24 0.00 -6.53
C VAL A 106 -12.32 -0.83 -7.80
N GLY A 107 -11.41 -1.81 -7.95
CA GLY A 107 -11.34 -2.61 -9.16
C GLY A 107 -10.15 -3.56 -9.17
N ASP A 108 -10.11 -4.35 -10.24
CA ASP A 108 -9.09 -5.35 -10.55
C ASP A 108 -8.36 -4.96 -11.81
N TYR A 109 -7.03 -4.89 -11.74
CA TYR A 109 -6.19 -4.42 -12.84
C TYR A 109 -5.16 -5.48 -13.21
N SER A 110 -5.25 -6.01 -14.43
CA SER A 110 -4.39 -7.09 -14.94
C SER A 110 -3.46 -6.66 -16.07
N THR A 111 -3.55 -5.41 -16.51
CA THR A 111 -2.70 -4.83 -17.55
C THR A 111 -1.83 -3.76 -16.92
N PHE A 112 -0.51 -3.81 -17.15
CA PHE A 112 0.45 -2.92 -16.51
C PHE A 112 1.28 -2.15 -17.55
N PRO A 113 1.53 -0.85 -17.36
CA PRO A 113 1.00 -0.01 -16.28
C PRO A 113 -0.51 0.22 -16.42
N PHE A 114 -1.19 0.52 -15.31
CA PHE A 114 -2.57 0.99 -15.32
C PHE A 114 -2.71 2.32 -14.58
N THR A 115 -3.75 3.06 -14.94
CA THR A 115 -4.11 4.33 -14.31
C THR A 115 -5.48 4.20 -13.65
N VAL A 116 -5.57 4.68 -12.42
CA VAL A 116 -6.83 4.88 -11.70
C VAL A 116 -7.13 6.37 -11.72
N SER A 117 -8.29 6.73 -12.23
CA SER A 117 -8.76 8.12 -12.29
C SER A 117 -10.18 8.15 -11.74
N LEU A 118 -10.41 8.88 -10.66
CA LEU A 118 -11.71 8.99 -9.99
C LEU A 118 -12.02 10.44 -9.68
N THR A 119 -13.26 10.84 -9.95
CA THR A 119 -13.81 12.09 -9.42
C THR A 119 -13.93 12.02 -7.89
N SER A 120 -13.97 13.16 -7.22
CA SER A 120 -14.21 13.23 -5.77
C SER A 120 -15.48 12.48 -5.34
N THR A 121 -16.57 12.54 -6.11
CA THR A 121 -17.80 11.80 -5.81
C THR A 121 -17.61 10.30 -5.92
N GLU A 122 -16.98 9.81 -7.00
CA GLU A 122 -16.70 8.38 -7.18
C GLU A 122 -15.75 7.86 -6.11
N ALA A 123 -14.74 8.66 -5.73
CA ALA A 123 -13.82 8.33 -4.66
C ALA A 123 -14.55 8.19 -3.32
N LEU A 124 -15.53 9.05 -3.02
CA LEU A 124 -16.29 9.01 -1.76
C LEU A 124 -17.40 7.95 -1.72
N ARG A 125 -17.82 7.41 -2.88
CA ARG A 125 -18.89 6.42 -2.97
C ARG A 125 -18.63 5.20 -2.08
N ASP A 126 -19.65 4.75 -1.35
CA ASP A 126 -19.66 3.57 -0.47
C ASP A 126 -18.67 3.64 0.71
N LEU A 127 -17.91 4.73 0.85
CA LEU A 127 -17.00 4.91 1.96
C LEU A 127 -17.77 5.28 3.24
N LYS A 128 -17.24 4.80 4.37
CA LYS A 128 -17.71 5.16 5.71
C LYS A 128 -16.54 5.71 6.52
N ARG A 129 -16.85 6.64 7.43
CA ARG A 129 -15.93 7.16 8.44
C ARG A 129 -16.24 6.56 9.80
N LEU A 130 -15.20 6.36 10.60
CA LEU A 130 -15.35 6.06 12.02
C LEU A 130 -15.82 7.34 12.75
N SER A 131 -16.76 7.21 13.67
CA SER A 131 -17.28 8.31 14.48
C SER A 131 -17.55 7.84 15.91
N GLY A 132 -17.04 8.57 16.90
CA GLY A 132 -17.13 8.20 18.31
C GLY A 132 -15.80 7.69 18.87
N THR A 133 -15.83 7.18 20.10
CA THR A 133 -14.68 6.63 20.83
C THR A 133 -14.98 5.20 21.26
N ALA A 134 -13.94 4.37 21.39
CA ALA A 134 -14.11 3.01 21.89
C ALA A 134 -14.79 3.02 23.28
N PRO A 135 -15.73 2.10 23.55
CA PRO A 135 -16.20 1.01 22.68
C PRO A 135 -17.30 1.42 21.67
N ASN A 136 -17.84 2.63 21.74
CA ASN A 136 -18.99 3.11 20.96
C ASN A 136 -18.57 3.77 19.63
N ILE A 137 -17.95 2.99 18.74
CA ILE A 137 -17.56 3.46 17.41
C ILE A 137 -18.69 3.17 16.40
N ASN A 138 -19.17 4.22 15.73
CA ASN A 138 -20.17 4.17 14.68
C ASN A 138 -19.55 4.32 13.29
N LEU A 139 -20.12 3.63 12.30
CA LEU A 139 -19.77 3.77 10.87
C LEU A 139 -20.78 4.68 10.18
N LEU A 140 -20.34 5.87 9.76
CA LEU A 140 -21.19 6.85 9.09
C LEU A 140 -20.80 7.01 7.62
N PRO A 141 -21.74 7.08 6.67
CA PRO A 141 -21.42 7.34 5.27
C PRO A 141 -20.78 8.73 5.10
N VAL A 142 -19.92 8.87 4.08
CA VAL A 142 -19.20 10.13 3.79
C VAL A 142 -19.80 10.94 2.63
N VAL A 143 -20.82 10.39 1.99
CA VAL A 143 -21.66 11.08 1.00
C VAL A 143 -23.01 11.41 1.63
N PRO A 144 -23.58 12.59 1.34
CA PRO A 144 -24.92 12.96 1.79
C PRO A 144 -25.97 12.03 1.16
N ALA A 145 -27.12 11.88 1.83
CA ALA A 145 -28.22 11.06 1.33
C ALA A 145 -28.81 11.60 0.01
N ASN A 146 -28.72 12.91 -0.22
CA ASN A 146 -29.09 13.55 -1.48
C ASN A 146 -27.81 13.88 -2.29
N PRO A 147 -27.62 13.30 -3.49
CA PRO A 147 -26.43 13.54 -4.31
C PRO A 147 -26.28 14.98 -4.82
N ASP A 148 -27.37 15.76 -4.84
CA ASP A 148 -27.36 17.18 -5.21
C ASP A 148 -27.23 18.13 -4.01
N ALA A 149 -27.03 17.60 -2.80
CA ALA A 149 -26.78 18.43 -1.62
C ALA A 149 -25.31 18.82 -1.50
N PHE A 150 -25.07 19.98 -0.86
CA PHE A 150 -23.74 20.34 -0.40
C PHE A 150 -23.22 19.28 0.59
N ASN A 151 -22.04 18.72 0.34
CA ASN A 151 -21.42 17.72 1.20
C ASN A 151 -20.70 18.41 2.37
N ASN A 152 -21.40 18.58 3.50
CA ASN A 152 -20.81 19.10 4.73
C ASN A 152 -20.03 18.04 5.54
N ILE A 153 -20.02 16.78 5.09
CA ILE A 153 -19.35 15.67 5.79
C ILE A 153 -17.85 15.72 5.53
N VAL A 154 -17.44 16.08 4.30
CA VAL A 154 -16.03 16.26 3.93
C VAL A 154 -15.50 17.57 4.51
N GLN A 155 -14.33 17.48 5.12
CA GLN A 155 -13.58 18.56 5.75
C GLN A 155 -12.24 18.74 5.06
N ALA A 156 -11.66 19.94 5.19
CA ALA A 156 -10.28 20.15 4.76
C ALA A 156 -9.35 19.18 5.49
N ASN A 157 -8.33 18.69 4.79
CA ASN A 157 -7.38 17.66 5.21
C ASN A 157 -7.95 16.25 5.41
N ASP A 158 -9.25 16.01 5.19
CA ASP A 158 -9.71 14.64 4.96
C ASP A 158 -8.95 14.03 3.77
N ALA A 159 -8.91 12.71 3.69
CA ALA A 159 -8.22 12.01 2.62
C ALA A 159 -8.98 10.78 2.13
N VAL A 160 -8.70 10.38 0.89
CA VAL A 160 -9.00 9.04 0.38
C VAL A 160 -7.69 8.31 0.20
N VAL A 161 -7.54 7.18 0.91
CA VAL A 161 -6.33 6.36 0.89
C VAL A 161 -6.57 5.12 0.05
N PHE A 162 -5.74 4.94 -0.98
CA PHE A 162 -5.78 3.81 -1.89
C PHE A 162 -4.69 2.79 -1.52
N THR A 163 -5.10 1.57 -1.22
CA THR A 163 -4.23 0.44 -0.86
C THR A 163 -4.35 -0.68 -1.88
N PHE A 164 -3.37 -1.58 -1.92
CA PHE A 164 -3.23 -2.56 -2.98
C PHE A 164 -3.10 -3.98 -2.43
N GLU A 165 -3.68 -4.94 -3.13
CA GLU A 165 -3.46 -6.37 -2.90
C GLU A 165 -3.04 -7.04 -4.21
N ILE A 166 -2.26 -8.11 -4.11
CA ILE A 166 -1.70 -8.79 -5.28
C ILE A 166 -2.34 -10.16 -5.43
N ILE A 167 -2.70 -10.50 -6.66
CA ILE A 167 -3.02 -11.86 -7.09
C ILE A 167 -1.97 -12.29 -8.11
N THR A 168 -1.33 -13.41 -7.85
CA THR A 168 -0.25 -13.95 -8.67
C THR A 168 -0.81 -14.87 -9.76
N GLN A 169 0.04 -15.26 -10.71
CA GLN A 169 -0.35 -16.19 -11.79
C GLN A 169 -0.65 -17.61 -11.29
N ASP A 170 -0.11 -18.01 -10.15
CA ASP A 170 -0.41 -19.26 -9.44
C ASP A 170 -1.65 -19.14 -8.51
N ASP A 171 -2.50 -18.14 -8.72
CA ASP A 171 -3.74 -17.88 -7.97
C ASP A 171 -3.57 -17.59 -6.47
N ARG A 172 -2.34 -17.39 -6.00
CA ARG A 172 -2.11 -16.96 -4.62
C ARG A 172 -2.46 -15.48 -4.45
N ARG A 173 -3.19 -15.21 -3.37
CA ARG A 173 -3.48 -13.85 -2.94
C ARG A 173 -2.49 -13.42 -1.87
N ILE A 174 -1.78 -12.35 -2.13
CA ILE A 174 -0.86 -11.72 -1.20
C ILE A 174 -1.57 -10.51 -0.61
N VAL A 175 -1.86 -10.61 0.69
CA VAL A 175 -2.47 -9.53 1.46
C VAL A 175 -1.36 -8.70 2.10
N LEU A 176 -1.13 -7.50 1.56
CA LEU A 176 -0.14 -6.54 2.04
C LEU A 176 -0.71 -5.69 3.17
N THR A 177 -1.99 -5.31 3.08
CA THR A 177 -2.57 -4.31 3.96
C THR A 177 -3.17 -4.94 5.22
N GLN A 178 -2.64 -4.60 6.39
CA GLN A 178 -3.21 -5.01 7.67
C GLN A 178 -4.53 -4.29 7.93
N LEU A 179 -5.55 -5.01 8.39
CA LEU A 179 -6.86 -4.44 8.72
C LEU A 179 -7.14 -4.54 10.22
N ASN A 180 -7.78 -3.52 10.78
CA ASN A 180 -8.34 -3.61 12.13
C ASN A 180 -9.71 -4.32 12.12
N THR A 181 -10.33 -4.44 13.29
CA THR A 181 -11.64 -5.07 13.49
C THR A 181 -12.79 -4.43 12.71
N TYR A 182 -12.63 -3.19 12.25
CA TYR A 182 -13.61 -2.47 11.44
C TYR A 182 -13.33 -2.59 9.94
N GLY A 183 -12.33 -3.38 9.52
CA GLY A 183 -11.91 -3.49 8.12
C GLY A 183 -11.18 -2.23 7.61
N ALA A 184 -10.73 -1.35 8.50
CA ALA A 184 -9.95 -0.18 8.14
C ALA A 184 -8.47 -0.55 8.00
N PRO A 185 -7.77 -0.03 6.98
CA PRO A 185 -6.36 -0.31 6.78
C PRO A 185 -5.51 0.34 7.88
N THR A 186 -4.42 -0.34 8.23
CA THR A 186 -3.48 0.01 9.28
C THR A 186 -2.05 -0.33 8.86
N GLY A 187 -1.07 0.18 9.62
CA GLY A 187 0.35 -0.08 9.40
C GLY A 187 0.93 0.69 8.20
N THR A 188 2.15 0.32 7.80
CA THR A 188 2.92 1.08 6.81
C THR A 188 2.28 1.09 5.41
N GLN A 189 1.52 0.06 5.05
CA GLN A 189 0.88 -0.05 3.72
C GLN A 189 -0.28 0.92 3.51
N SER A 190 -0.77 1.58 4.58
CA SER A 190 -1.76 2.66 4.47
C SER A 190 -1.12 4.05 4.40
N LEU A 191 0.21 4.14 4.30
CA LEU A 191 0.97 5.39 4.27
C LEU A 191 1.72 5.53 2.94
N ALA A 192 2.02 6.77 2.55
CA ALA A 192 2.96 7.02 1.46
C ALA A 192 4.35 6.45 1.81
N PRO A 193 5.11 5.91 0.85
CA PRO A 193 4.82 5.85 -0.60
C PRO A 193 4.07 4.59 -1.04
N TYR A 194 3.61 3.74 -0.11
CA TYR A 194 2.96 2.45 -0.41
C TYR A 194 1.47 2.56 -0.72
N ALA A 195 0.86 3.68 -0.32
CA ALA A 195 -0.52 4.04 -0.66
C ALA A 195 -0.55 5.30 -1.53
N ALA A 196 -1.53 5.38 -2.42
CA ALA A 196 -1.88 6.64 -3.07
C ALA A 196 -2.85 7.39 -2.15
N ILE A 197 -2.58 8.66 -1.86
CA ILE A 197 -3.36 9.44 -0.89
C ILE A 197 -3.85 10.71 -1.55
N ALA A 198 -5.17 10.83 -1.71
CA ALA A 198 -5.84 12.00 -2.22
C ALA A 198 -6.33 12.86 -1.07
N VAL A 199 -5.67 13.97 -0.78
CA VAL A 199 -6.07 14.89 0.30
C VAL A 199 -7.07 15.92 -0.21
N PHE A 200 -8.10 16.25 0.57
CA PHE A 200 -8.99 17.38 0.33
C PHE A 200 -8.31 18.67 0.80
N ARG A 201 -7.88 19.53 -0.13
CA ARG A 201 -7.18 20.80 0.16
C ARG A 201 -8.08 21.98 -0.17
N ASN A 202 -8.01 23.04 0.63
CA ASN A 202 -8.58 24.32 0.22
C ASN A 202 -7.67 24.91 -0.86
N SER A 203 -8.25 25.29 -2.00
CA SER A 203 -7.59 26.10 -3.02
C SER A 203 -7.58 27.58 -2.66
#